data_AF-A0A3D4F8G4-F1
#
_entry.id   AF-A0A3D4F8G4-F1
#
_cell.length_a   1.000
_cell.length_b   1.000
_cell.length_c   1.000
_cell.angle_alpha   90.00
_cell.angle_beta   90.00
_cell.angle_gamma   90.00
#
_symmetry.space_group_name_H-M   'P 1'
#
loop_
_entity.id
_entity.type
_entity.pdbx_description
1 polymer ?
#
loop_
_entity_poly.entity_id
_entity_poly.type
_entity_poly.pdbx_seq_one_letter_code
_entity_poly.pdbx_strand_id
1 'polypeptide(L)'
;PALEGAVEMDGQVRLLQSARDAIQCGLALVPEDRKQQGLVLEMAVKENMSLASLRRDQHRGFLNRKKEQAICDEMMESMHIKTPSDMQQAQYLSGGNQQ
;
A
#
# COMPACT_ATOMS: atom_id res chain seq x y z
N PRO A 1 -2.34 -7.74 21.23
CA PRO A 1 -3.62 -8.47 20.98
C PRO A 1 -4.75 -7.85 21.80
N ALA A 2 -5.97 -7.81 21.26
CA ALA A 2 -7.15 -7.44 22.06
C ALA A 2 -7.36 -8.52 23.14
N LEU A 3 -7.67 -8.10 24.37
CA LEU A 3 -7.91 -9.02 25.50
C LEU A 3 -9.36 -9.53 25.49
N GLU A 4 -10.30 -8.69 25.05
CA GLU A 4 -11.72 -8.99 24.86
C GLU A 4 -12.34 -7.92 23.94
N GLY A 5 -13.53 -8.21 23.38
CA GLY A 5 -14.25 -7.32 22.47
C GLY A 5 -14.50 -7.92 21.08
N ALA A 6 -15.32 -7.23 20.29
CA ALA A 6 -15.71 -7.64 18.94
C ALA A 6 -15.57 -6.45 17.98
N VAL A 7 -15.11 -6.72 16.76
CA VAL A 7 -15.10 -5.75 15.66
C VAL A 7 -16.28 -6.10 14.76
N GLU A 8 -17.15 -5.13 14.50
CA GLU A 8 -18.26 -5.28 13.57
C GLU A 8 -17.97 -4.48 12.29
N MET A 9 -18.12 -5.11 11.14
CA MET A 9 -17.98 -4.49 9.82
C MET A 9 -19.18 -4.90 8.97
N ASP A 10 -19.86 -3.91 8.38
CA ASP A 10 -21.07 -4.10 7.55
C ASP A 10 -22.16 -4.98 8.22
N GLY A 11 -22.39 -4.77 9.53
CA GLY A 11 -23.40 -5.54 10.27
C GLY A 11 -22.95 -6.96 10.66
N GLN A 12 -21.70 -7.34 10.36
CA GLN A 12 -21.16 -8.66 10.67
C GLN A 12 -20.02 -8.57 11.66
N VAL A 13 -20.16 -9.29 12.77
CA VAL A 13 -19.06 -9.46 13.74
C VAL A 13 -17.94 -10.27 13.09
N ARG A 14 -16.73 -9.72 13.10
CA ARG A 14 -15.52 -10.32 12.57
C ARG A 14 -14.51 -10.56 13.68
N LEU A 15 -14.02 -11.79 13.76
CA LEU A 15 -12.87 -12.13 14.60
C LEU A 15 -11.59 -11.92 13.79
N LEU A 16 -10.86 -10.83 14.05
CA LEU A 16 -9.60 -10.52 13.37
C LEU A 16 -8.44 -11.04 14.22
N GLN A 17 -7.81 -12.15 13.83
CA GLN A 17 -6.71 -12.76 14.57
C GLN A 17 -5.33 -12.31 14.05
N SER A 18 -5.29 -11.74 12.85
CA SER A 18 -4.07 -11.25 12.21
C SER A 18 -4.34 -10.03 11.32
N ALA A 19 -3.28 -9.29 10.97
CA ALA A 19 -3.35 -8.22 9.97
C ALA A 19 -3.82 -8.72 8.60
N ARG A 20 -3.54 -9.99 8.27
CA ARG A 20 -4.00 -10.61 7.02
C ARG A 20 -5.52 -10.74 7.00
N ASP A 21 -6.12 -11.15 8.11
CA ASP A 21 -7.57 -11.30 8.21
C ASP A 21 -8.26 -9.94 8.03
N ALA A 22 -7.68 -8.90 8.64
CA ALA A 22 -8.17 -7.53 8.50
C ALA A 22 -8.14 -7.07 7.03
N ILE A 23 -7.02 -7.28 6.33
CA ILE A 23 -6.89 -6.94 4.90
C ILE A 23 -7.91 -7.72 4.04
N GLN A 24 -8.10 -9.01 4.31
CA GLN A 24 -9.07 -9.85 3.58
C GLN A 24 -10.52 -9.39 3.78
N CYS A 25 -10.82 -8.76 4.92
CA CYS A 25 -12.12 -8.18 5.20
C CYS A 25 -12.28 -6.74 4.68
N GLY A 26 -11.30 -6.22 3.92
CA GLY A 26 -11.35 -4.88 3.33
C GLY A 26 -10.85 -3.75 4.25
N LEU A 27 -10.23 -4.08 5.39
CA LEU A 27 -9.67 -3.07 6.28
C LEU A 27 -8.28 -2.61 5.78
N ALA A 28 -8.10 -1.30 5.73
CA ALA A 28 -6.82 -0.66 5.41
C ALA A 28 -6.33 0.17 6.61
N LEU A 29 -5.01 0.27 6.76
CA LEU A 29 -4.37 1.09 7.80
C LEU A 29 -3.52 2.17 7.12
N VAL A 30 -3.76 3.42 7.52
CA VAL A 30 -2.85 4.53 7.24
C VAL A 30 -2.22 4.91 8.57
N PRO A 31 -0.89 4.72 8.76
CA PRO A 31 -0.24 5.01 10.03
C PRO A 31 -0.22 6.52 10.31
N GLU A 32 -0.02 6.88 11.58
CA GLU A 32 0.13 8.28 12.01
C GLU A 32 1.37 8.92 11.35
N ASP A 33 2.53 8.25 11.46
CA ASP A 33 3.74 8.62 10.72
C ASP A 33 3.77 7.88 9.37
N ARG A 34 3.06 8.46 8.39
CA ARG A 34 2.98 7.93 7.02
C ARG A 34 4.33 7.80 6.35
N LYS A 35 5.25 8.71 6.63
CA LYS A 35 6.57 8.74 5.99
C LYS A 35 7.50 7.66 6.52
N GLN A 36 7.53 7.45 7.84
CA GLN A 36 8.41 6.43 8.43
C GLN A 36 7.82 5.03 8.40
N GLN A 37 6.49 4.89 8.47
CA GLN A 37 5.83 3.60 8.64
C GLN A 37 5.09 3.13 7.38
N GLY A 38 4.75 4.04 6.46
CA GLY A 38 3.96 3.75 5.26
C GLY A 38 4.74 3.82 3.94
N LEU A 39 6.00 4.28 3.95
CA LEU A 39 6.77 4.55 2.75
C LEU A 39 8.22 4.04 2.89
N VAL A 40 8.70 3.33 1.87
CA VAL A 40 10.11 2.91 1.79
C VAL A 40 10.88 3.94 0.96
N LEU A 41 11.61 4.81 1.64
CA LEU A 41 12.27 5.98 1.05
C LEU A 41 13.29 5.65 -0.05
N GLU A 42 13.96 4.51 0.07
CA GLU A 42 15.01 4.04 -0.84
C GLU A 42 14.45 3.36 -2.10
N MET A 43 13.15 3.04 -2.10
CA MET A 43 12.48 2.41 -3.24
C MET A 43 11.92 3.46 -4.20
N ALA A 44 11.75 3.06 -5.46
CA ALA A 44 11.09 3.88 -6.46
C ALA A 44 9.60 4.10 -6.10
N VAL A 45 8.99 5.16 -6.65
CA VAL A 45 7.55 5.40 -6.51
C VAL A 45 6.75 4.18 -6.94
N LYS A 46 7.05 3.63 -8.12
CA LYS A 46 6.37 2.44 -8.67
C LYS A 46 6.43 1.23 -7.73
N GLU A 47 7.60 0.98 -7.15
CA GLU A 47 7.80 -0.17 -6.28
C GLU A 47 7.06 0.01 -4.95
N ASN A 48 7.00 1.24 -4.41
CA ASN A 48 6.18 1.54 -3.23
C ASN A 48 4.68 1.32 -3.51
N MET A 49 4.20 1.76 -4.66
CA MET A 49 2.78 1.63 -5.06
C MET A 49 2.36 0.17 -5.24
N SER A 50 3.24 -0.67 -5.79
CA SER A 50 2.97 -2.09 -6.03
C SER A 50 3.25 -3.00 -4.84
N LEU A 51 3.98 -2.51 -3.82
CA LEU A 51 4.47 -3.28 -2.67
C LEU A 51 3.36 -4.07 -1.97
N ALA A 52 2.24 -3.41 -1.69
CA ALA A 52 1.10 -4.00 -0.99
C ALA A 52 0.43 -5.13 -1.78
N SER A 53 0.55 -5.14 -3.10
CA SER A 53 -0.07 -6.13 -3.98
C SER A 53 0.89 -7.16 -4.57
N LEU A 54 2.20 -7.07 -4.29
CA LEU A 54 3.23 -7.97 -4.84
C LEU A 54 2.85 -9.46 -4.76
N ARG A 55 2.35 -9.92 -3.60
CA ARG A 55 1.98 -11.34 -3.41
C ARG A 55 0.82 -11.77 -4.29
N ARG A 56 -0.14 -10.88 -4.54
CA ARG A 56 -1.31 -11.12 -5.40
C ARG A 56 -0.92 -11.06 -6.88
N ASP A 57 0.03 -10.19 -7.23
CA ASP A 57 0.32 -9.82 -8.61
C ASP A 57 1.56 -10.53 -9.20
N GLN A 58 2.28 -11.29 -8.37
CA GLN A 58 3.37 -12.18 -8.82
C GLN A 58 2.85 -13.47 -9.46
N HIS A 59 3.65 -14.02 -10.38
CA HIS A 59 3.50 -15.37 -10.89
C HIS A 59 4.81 -16.14 -10.68
N ARG A 60 4.79 -17.18 -9.84
CA ARG A 60 5.96 -18.01 -9.50
C ARG A 60 7.19 -17.20 -9.05
N GLY A 61 7.00 -16.11 -8.30
CA GLY A 61 8.08 -15.24 -7.84
C GLY A 61 8.41 -14.08 -8.78
N PHE A 62 7.87 -14.05 -9.99
CA PHE A 62 8.12 -12.98 -10.96
C PHE A 62 6.96 -12.00 -11.00
N LEU A 63 7.27 -10.71 -10.90
CA LEU A 63 6.27 -9.65 -10.98
C LEU A 63 5.89 -9.37 -12.43
N ASN A 64 4.59 -9.18 -12.68
CA ASN A 64 4.13 -8.68 -13.97
C ASN A 64 4.35 -7.16 -14.07
N ARG A 65 5.45 -6.77 -14.73
CA ARG A 65 5.82 -5.36 -14.91
C ARG A 65 4.75 -4.50 -15.59
N LYS A 66 3.95 -5.07 -16.50
CA LYS A 66 2.85 -4.32 -17.14
C LYS A 66 1.75 -4.00 -16.15
N LYS A 67 1.42 -4.96 -15.27
CA LYS A 67 0.42 -4.77 -14.22
C LYS A 67 0.91 -3.78 -13.16
N GLU A 68 2.17 -3.90 -12.79
CA GLU A 68 2.82 -2.94 -11.88
C GLU A 68 2.78 -1.52 -12.43
N GLN A 69 3.12 -1.33 -13.70
CA GLN A 69 3.03 -0.02 -14.35
C GLN A 69 1.60 0.53 -14.31
N ALA A 70 0.61 -0.29 -14.67
CA ALA A 70 -0.80 0.12 -14.66
C ALA A 70 -1.27 0.57 -13.26
N ILE A 71 -0.89 -0.17 -12.20
CA ILE A 71 -1.20 0.21 -10.81
C ILE A 71 -0.55 1.54 -10.45
N CYS A 72 0.72 1.73 -10.82
CA CYS A 72 1.44 2.97 -10.55
C CYS A 72 0.79 4.16 -11.28
N ASP A 73 0.42 4.00 -12.55
CA ASP A 73 -0.19 5.06 -13.34
C ASP A 73 -1.55 5.47 -12.75
N GLU A 74 -2.38 4.50 -12.38
CA GLU A 74 -3.67 4.73 -11.71
C GLU A 74 -3.50 5.44 -10.35
N MET A 75 -2.53 5.02 -9.54
CA MET A 75 -2.25 5.65 -8.24
C MET A 75 -1.70 7.06 -8.39
N MET A 76 -0.78 7.30 -9.33
CA MET A 76 -0.24 8.64 -9.60
C MET A 76 -1.32 9.61 -10.05
N GLU A 77 -2.25 9.15 -10.90
CA GLU A 77 -3.39 9.96 -11.34
C GLU A 77 -4.36 10.24 -10.19
N SER A 78 -4.82 9.21 -9.48
CA SER A 78 -5.81 9.35 -8.41
C SER A 78 -5.31 10.22 -7.24
N MET A 79 -4.02 10.11 -6.89
CA MET A 79 -3.40 10.85 -5.79
C MET A 79 -2.70 12.15 -6.24
N HIS A 80 -2.72 12.47 -7.53
CA HIS A 80 -2.07 13.66 -8.10
C HIS A 80 -0.56 13.77 -7.77
N ILE A 81 0.15 12.64 -7.76
CA ILE A 81 1.56 12.59 -7.41
C ILE A 81 2.40 13.22 -8.51
N LYS A 82 3.15 14.26 -8.18
CA LYS A 82 4.06 14.93 -9.12
C LYS A 82 5.47 14.35 -9.01
N THR A 83 5.87 13.55 -9.99
CA THR A 83 7.23 12.99 -10.09
C THR A 83 7.73 13.06 -11.54
N PRO A 84 9.02 13.32 -11.80
CA PRO A 84 9.57 13.28 -13.15
C PRO A 84 9.58 11.87 -13.76
N SER A 85 9.54 10.83 -12.93
CA SER A 85 9.43 9.43 -13.32
C SER A 85 8.92 8.59 -12.15
N ASP A 86 8.20 7.52 -12.46
CA ASP A 86 7.81 6.47 -11.53
C ASP A 86 9.00 5.67 -10.96
N MET A 87 10.18 5.76 -11.60
CA MET A 87 11.44 5.19 -11.15
C MET A 87 12.20 6.10 -10.16
N GLN A 88 11.72 7.32 -9.93
CA GLN A 88 12.31 8.22 -8.94
C GLN A 88 12.21 7.62 -7.54
N GLN A 89 13.29 7.65 -6.77
CA GLN A 89 13.25 7.21 -5.37
C GLN A 89 12.38 8.16 -4.54
N ALA A 90 11.58 7.58 -3.66
CA ALA A 90 10.63 8.31 -2.83
C ALA A 90 11.30 9.38 -1.93
N GLN A 91 12.54 9.15 -1.49
CA GLN A 91 13.32 10.10 -0.68
C GLN A 91 13.51 11.48 -1.33
N TYR A 92 13.50 11.56 -2.67
CA TYR A 92 13.72 12.81 -3.40
C TYR A 92 12.43 13.53 -3.79
N LEU A 93 11.26 12.99 -3.41
CA LEU A 93 10.00 13.68 -3.58
C LEU A 93 9.84 14.82 -2.55
N SER A 94 8.98 15.78 -2.87
CA SER A 94 8.56 16.78 -1.90
C SER A 94 7.83 16.13 -0.72
N GLY A 95 7.85 16.75 0.45
CA GLY A 95 7.15 16.22 1.63
C GLY A 95 5.64 16.05 1.44
N GLY A 96 5.03 16.80 0.52
CA GLY A 96 3.61 16.62 0.15
C GLY A 96 3.38 15.37 -0.70
N ASN A 97 4.31 15.03 -1.59
CA ASN A 97 4.23 13.80 -2.41
C ASN A 97 4.73 12.55 -1.66
N GLN A 98 5.36 12.72 -0.49
CA GLN A 98 5.77 11.62 0.39
C GLN A 98 4.68 11.19 1.38
N GLN A 99 3.57 11.92 1.47
CA GLN A 99 2.45 11.65 2.38
C GLN A 99 1.32 10.92 1.68
#